data_AF-A0A327WPR4-F1
#
_entry.id   AF-A0A327WPR4-F1
#
_cell.length_a   1.000
_cell.length_b   1.000
_cell.length_c   1.000
_cell.angle_alpha   90.00
_cell.angle_beta   90.00
_cell.angle_gamma   90.00
#
_symmetry.space_group_name_H-M   'P 1'
#
loop_
_entity.id
_entity.type
_entity.pdbx_description
1 polymer ?
#
loop_
_entity_poly.entity_id
_entity_poly.type
_entity_poly.pdbx_seq_one_letter_code
_entity_poly.pdbx_strand_id
1 'polypeptide(L)' 'MNGRQVRTKRPPTVDGIPVDQFIDENADPLWLHQNELWELIPVENSTSSFDPVPESVETEDENGVPF' A
#
# COMPACT_ATOMS: atom_id res chain seq x y z
N MET A 1 46.75 -11.51 -24.71
CA MET A 1 45.86 -11.47 -23.55
C MET A 1 44.43 -11.61 -24.03
N ASN A 2 43.79 -12.76 -23.84
CA ASN A 2 42.48 -13.06 -24.43
C ASN A 2 41.40 -12.88 -23.35
N GLY A 3 40.89 -11.66 -23.18
CA GLY A 3 39.88 -11.34 -22.19
C GLY A 3 38.51 -11.87 -22.61
N ARG A 4 38.02 -12.91 -21.94
CA ARG A 4 36.61 -13.33 -22.08
C ARG A 4 35.73 -12.29 -21.39
N GLN A 5 34.90 -11.60 -22.16
CA GLN A 5 33.93 -10.67 -21.61
C GLN A 5 32.79 -11.47 -20.95
N VAL A 6 32.71 -11.40 -19.62
CA VAL A 6 31.65 -12.05 -18.84
C VAL A 6 30.42 -11.14 -18.87
N ARG A 7 29.28 -11.69 -19.32
CA ARG A 7 28.00 -10.97 -19.30
C ARG A 7 27.42 -11.05 -17.89
N THR A 8 27.75 -10.08 -17.03
CA THR A 8 27.15 -9.98 -15.70
C THR A 8 25.65 -9.75 -15.87
N LYS A 9 24.82 -10.65 -15.33
CA LYS A 9 23.38 -10.43 -15.25
C LYS A 9 23.15 -9.26 -14.31
N ARG A 10 22.72 -8.12 -14.84
CA ARG A 10 22.21 -7.04 -14.00
C ARG A 10 20.96 -7.56 -13.29
N PRO A 11 20.76 -7.26 -12.00
CA PRO A 11 19.48 -7.51 -11.36
C PRO A 11 18.38 -6.84 -12.22
N PRO A 12 17.21 -7.47 -12.38
CA PRO A 12 16.14 -6.88 -13.16
C PRO A 12 15.78 -5.54 -12.53
N THR A 13 15.73 -4.50 -13.36
CA THR A 13 15.44 -3.13 -12.96
C THR A 13 14.31 -2.66 -13.87
N VAL A 14 13.23 -2.13 -13.29
CA VAL A 14 12.08 -1.57 -14.02
C VAL A 14 12.21 -0.06 -13.94
N ASP A 15 12.23 0.64 -15.08
CA ASP A 15 12.34 2.10 -15.15
C ASP A 15 13.47 2.75 -14.34
N GLY A 16 14.56 2.01 -14.11
CA GLY A 16 15.72 2.49 -13.34
C GLY A 16 15.62 2.25 -11.82
N ILE A 17 14.53 1.68 -11.33
CA ILE A 17 14.36 1.24 -9.93
C ILE A 17 14.40 -0.30 -9.81
N PRO A 18 14.89 -0.84 -8.67
CA PRO A 18 14.87 -2.29 -8.43
C PRO A 18 13.43 -2.82 -8.50
N VAL A 19 13.26 -4.03 -9.02
CA VAL A 19 11.94 -4.68 -9.14
C VAL A 19 11.21 -4.74 -7.81
N ASP A 20 11.91 -5.01 -6.71
CA ASP A 20 11.31 -5.09 -5.37
C ASP A 20 10.63 -3.77 -5.00
N GLN A 21 11.30 -2.64 -5.24
CA GLN A 21 10.72 -1.31 -5.02
C GLN A 21 9.53 -1.02 -5.95
N PHE A 22 9.62 -1.45 -7.22
CA PHE A 22 8.51 -1.29 -8.16
C PHE A 22 7.26 -2.07 -7.69
N ILE A 23 7.45 -3.26 -7.15
CA ILE A 23 6.38 -4.10 -6.60
C ILE A 23 5.76 -3.40 -5.38
N ASP A 24 6.56 -2.94 -4.43
CA ASP A 24 6.05 -2.27 -3.22
C ASP A 24 5.19 -1.03 -3.55
N GLU A 25 5.59 -0.27 -4.57
CA GLU A 25 4.91 0.98 -4.96
C GLU A 25 3.69 0.76 -5.88
N ASN A 26 3.69 -0.28 -6.73
CA ASN A 26 2.71 -0.42 -7.82
C ASN A 26 1.86 -1.69 -7.76
N ALA A 27 2.20 -2.69 -6.93
CA ALA A 27 1.49 -3.96 -6.92
C ALA A 27 0.14 -3.88 -6.20
N ASP A 28 -0.92 -4.26 -6.93
CA ASP A 28 -2.23 -4.41 -6.33
C ASP A 28 -2.27 -5.59 -5.34
N PRO A 29 -3.14 -5.58 -4.31
CA PRO A 29 -3.29 -6.68 -3.36
C PRO A 29 -3.59 -8.03 -4.01
N LEU A 30 -4.30 -8.03 -5.15
CA LEU A 30 -4.57 -9.23 -5.93
C LEU A 30 -3.28 -9.82 -6.53
N TRP A 31 -2.41 -8.95 -7.04
CA TRP A 31 -1.11 -9.36 -7.59
C TRP A 31 -0.19 -9.87 -6.49
N LEU A 32 -0.15 -9.19 -5.35
CA LEU A 32 0.63 -9.61 -4.18
C LEU A 32 0.18 -10.98 -3.67
N HIS A 33 -1.13 -11.22 -3.61
CA HIS A 33 -1.67 -12.51 -3.19
C HIS A 33 -1.25 -13.67 -4.13
N GLN A 34 -1.27 -13.45 -5.44
CA GLN A 34 -0.89 -14.47 -6.43
C GLN A 34 0.61 -14.81 -6.41
N ASN A 35 1.44 -13.86 -5.97
CA ASN A 35 2.89 -14.05 -5.88
C ASN A 35 3.36 -14.38 -4.46
N GLU A 36 2.42 -14.71 -3.55
CA GLU A 36 2.71 -15.01 -2.14
C GLU A 36 3.39 -13.86 -1.37
N LEU A 37 3.18 -12.62 -1.82
CA LEU A 37 3.74 -11.39 -1.26
C LEU A 37 2.71 -10.58 -0.44
N TRP A 38 1.75 -11.27 0.17
CA TRP A 38 0.67 -10.63 0.97
C TRP A 38 1.17 -9.83 2.18
N GLU A 39 2.41 -10.06 2.63
CA GLU A 39 3.03 -9.31 3.72
C GLU A 39 3.25 -7.83 3.37
N LEU A 40 3.29 -7.51 2.07
CA LEU A 40 3.44 -6.15 1.56
C LEU A 40 2.10 -5.41 1.42
N ILE A 41 0.96 -6.06 1.70
CA ILE A 41 -0.34 -5.40 1.63
C ILE A 41 -0.44 -4.38 2.78
N PRO A 42 -0.59 -3.08 2.49
CA PRO A 42 -0.66 -2.05 3.54
C PRO A 42 -1.94 -2.23 4.35
N VAL A 43 -1.79 -2.62 5.62
CA VAL A 43 -2.91 -2.84 6.57
C VAL A 43 -3.60 -1.51 6.94
N GLU A 44 -2.90 -0.40 6.75
CA GLU A 44 -3.23 0.96 7.23
C GLU A 44 -4.42 1.58 6.46
N ASN A 45 -4.70 1.11 5.25
CA ASN A 45 -5.84 1.57 4.46
C ASN A 45 -7.21 1.06 4.99
N SER A 46 -7.22 0.02 5.82
CA SER A 46 -8.47 -0.47 6.43
C SER A 46 -8.93 0.37 7.62
N THR A 47 -8.05 1.18 8.20
CA THR A 47 -8.33 2.00 9.39
C THR A 47 -8.40 3.50 9.10
N SER A 48 -8.11 3.94 7.87
CA SER A 48 -7.97 5.37 7.54
C SER A 48 -9.18 6.01 6.83
N SER A 49 -10.34 5.34 6.76
CA SER A 49 -11.57 5.96 6.24
C SER A 49 -12.78 5.85 7.18
N PHE A 50 -12.53 5.49 8.44
CA PHE A 50 -13.40 5.95 9.51
C PHE A 50 -12.63 7.04 10.22
N ASP A 51 -12.57 8.23 9.61
CA ASP A 51 -12.78 9.40 10.44
C ASP A 51 -13.99 9.03 11.31
N PRO A 52 -13.88 8.96 12.65
CA PRO A 52 -15.09 8.97 13.44
C PRO A 52 -15.76 10.27 13.00
N VAL A 53 -16.80 10.17 12.17
CA VAL A 53 -17.77 11.24 12.01
C VAL A 53 -18.03 11.62 13.46
N PRO A 54 -17.67 12.84 13.91
CA PRO A 54 -18.04 13.22 15.25
C PRO A 54 -19.54 12.99 15.29
N GLU A 55 -19.97 12.01 16.08
CA GLU A 55 -21.37 11.70 16.32
C GLU A 55 -21.93 12.83 17.19
N SER A 56 -21.80 14.06 16.71
CA SER A 56 -22.77 15.11 16.88
C SER A 56 -23.91 14.77 15.94
N VAL A 57 -24.56 13.62 16.20
CA VAL A 57 -26.00 13.57 15.95
C VAL A 57 -26.56 14.61 16.91
N GLU A 58 -26.73 15.83 16.40
CA GLU A 58 -27.57 16.80 17.06
C GLU A 58 -28.96 16.17 17.02
N THR A 59 -29.34 15.44 18.07
CA THR A 59 -30.75 15.23 18.37
C THR A 59 -31.27 16.59 18.80
N GLU A 60 -31.48 17.48 17.83
CA GLU A 60 -32.36 18.62 18.00
C GLU A 60 -33.79 18.05 18.08
N ASP A 61 -34.16 17.53 19.24
CA ASP A 61 -35.55 17.64 19.64
C ASP A 61 -35.75 19.03 20.26
N GLU A 62 -36.94 19.56 20.06
CA GLU A 62 -37.32 20.97 20.18
C GLU A 62 -37.19 21.59 21.60
N ASN A 63 -36.53 20.93 22.56
CA ASN A 63 -36.48 21.37 23.96
C ASN A 63 -35.08 21.18 24.56
N GLY A 64 -34.13 22.04 24.19
CA GLY A 64 -32.71 21.95 24.59
C GLY A 64 -32.42 21.97 26.10
N VAL A 65 -32.41 20.79 26.73
CA VAL A 65 -31.86 20.59 28.09
C VAL A 65 -31.08 19.26 28.16
N PRO A 66 -29.77 19.28 28.45
CA PRO A 66 -28.96 18.06 28.57
C PRO A 66 -29.10 17.41 29.97
N PHE A 67 -28.97 16.08 30.03
CA PHE A 67 -28.81 15.30 31.28
C PHE A 67 -27.38 15.36 31.81
#